data_AF-A0A414L859-F1
#
_entry.id   AF-A0A414L859-F1
#
_cell.length_a   1.000
_cell.length_b   1.000
_cell.length_c   1.000
_cell.angle_alpha   90.00
_cell.angle_beta   90.00
_cell.angle_gamma   90.00
#
_symmetry.space_group_name_H-M   'P 1'
#
loop_
_entity.id
_entity.type
_entity.pdbx_description
1 polymer ?
#
loop_
_entity_poly.entity_id
_entity_poly.type
_entity_poly.pdbx_seq_one_letter_code
_entity_poly.pdbx_strand_id
1 'polypeptide(L)'
;MKNMRLYVLILCLICTIPSFSQDDYDKSLNELEKVNNLLLDASASFLRFPDSHSNTMIIFDQLRKLNTIYKGIQSNKYEVLSKWDNYKVRLFYDTVDKMQAITDAFEELLRTIAGYNSAGIEGSVMEVLLEPLLDGAGWEKRILNVTCSDAYFVEYTYDDFKMMFVKSTRPANNYMRNLIHNIEVTFTFEGPYGGEGKYYVGGSKYRMIQFKDDENQSYRKVVKAKSIRK
;
A
#
# COMPACT_ATOMS: atom_id res chain seq x y z
N MET A 1 -6.31 -21.27 -17.63
CA MET A 1 -5.24 -22.27 -17.90
C MET A 1 -3.81 -21.74 -17.83
N LYS A 2 -3.49 -20.50 -18.27
CA LYS A 2 -2.13 -19.91 -18.15
C LYS A 2 -1.67 -19.72 -16.68
N ASN A 3 -2.54 -19.20 -15.81
CA ASN A 3 -2.19 -18.92 -14.41
C ASN A 3 -1.95 -20.18 -13.57
N MET A 4 -2.67 -21.27 -13.86
CA MET A 4 -2.49 -22.56 -13.17
C MET A 4 -1.11 -23.16 -13.44
N ARG A 5 -0.52 -22.91 -14.62
CA ARG A 5 0.83 -23.35 -14.94
C ARG A 5 1.90 -22.58 -14.15
N LEU A 6 1.68 -21.29 -13.87
CA LEU A 6 2.59 -20.49 -13.05
C LEU A 6 2.58 -20.95 -11.58
N TYR A 7 1.40 -21.19 -11.02
CA TYR A 7 1.28 -21.75 -9.66
C TYR A 7 1.87 -23.16 -9.55
N VAL A 8 1.68 -24.02 -10.57
CA VAL A 8 2.30 -25.36 -10.61
C VAL A 8 3.82 -25.27 -10.77
N LEU A 9 4.36 -24.30 -11.52
CA LEU A 9 5.80 -24.07 -11.62
C LEU A 9 6.41 -23.62 -10.28
N ILE A 10 5.75 -22.71 -9.56
CA ILE A 10 6.17 -22.26 -8.23
C ILE A 10 6.07 -23.42 -7.22
N LEU A 11 5.02 -24.25 -7.28
CA LEU A 11 4.88 -25.44 -6.44
C LEU A 11 5.94 -26.51 -6.76
N CYS A 12 6.27 -26.74 -8.04
CA CYS A 12 7.32 -27.68 -8.46
C CYS A 12 8.72 -27.24 -8.04
N LEU A 13 8.95 -25.92 -7.94
CA LEU A 13 10.18 -25.34 -7.38
C LEU A 13 10.34 -25.59 -5.87
N ILE A 14 9.25 -25.82 -5.15
CA ILE A 14 9.26 -26.12 -3.71
C ILE A 14 9.44 -27.64 -3.45
N CYS A 15 9.03 -28.51 -4.39
CA CYS A 15 8.97 -29.96 -4.17
C CYS A 15 10.12 -30.80 -4.75
N THR A 16 11.14 -30.22 -5.42
CA THR A 16 12.28 -30.98 -5.97
C THR A 16 13.59 -30.63 -5.28
N ILE A 17 13.71 -31.14 -4.05
CA ILE A 17 14.90 -31.09 -3.19
C ILE A 17 15.74 -32.33 -3.55
N PRO A 18 16.75 -32.26 -4.46
CA PRO A 18 18.14 -32.27 -3.97
C PRO A 18 19.19 -31.74 -4.98
N SER A 19 18.94 -30.67 -5.74
CA SER A 19 19.99 -30.01 -6.53
C SER A 19 19.53 -28.61 -6.87
N PHE A 20 19.75 -27.64 -5.99
CA PHE A 20 19.66 -26.23 -6.41
C PHE A 20 20.87 -25.97 -7.31
N SER A 21 20.72 -26.30 -8.59
CA SER A 21 21.74 -26.04 -9.59
C SER A 21 21.79 -24.54 -9.86
N GLN A 22 22.90 -24.04 -10.41
CA GLN A 22 22.98 -22.63 -10.78
C GLN A 22 21.88 -22.25 -11.80
N ASP A 23 21.46 -23.19 -12.63
CA ASP A 23 20.36 -23.04 -13.59
C ASP A 23 18.99 -22.81 -12.90
N ASP A 24 18.74 -23.46 -11.75
CA ASP A 24 17.49 -23.29 -10.99
C ASP A 24 17.42 -21.92 -10.28
N TYR A 25 18.58 -21.41 -9.82
CA TYR A 25 18.69 -20.05 -9.30
C TYR A 25 18.43 -19.01 -10.39
N ASP A 26 19.13 -19.12 -11.52
CA ASP A 26 19.02 -18.14 -12.62
C ASP A 26 17.60 -18.12 -13.20
N LYS A 27 16.93 -19.28 -13.25
CA LYS A 27 15.52 -19.37 -13.62
C LYS A 27 14.60 -18.69 -12.60
N SER A 28 14.83 -18.92 -11.31
CA SER A 28 14.05 -18.28 -10.23
C SER A 28 14.20 -16.76 -10.24
N LEU A 29 15.41 -16.27 -10.51
CA LEU A 29 15.70 -14.85 -10.63
C LEU A 29 14.95 -14.22 -11.82
N ASN A 30 14.99 -14.86 -12.99
CA ASN A 30 14.28 -14.39 -14.18
C ASN A 30 12.75 -14.34 -13.95
N GLU A 31 12.17 -15.35 -13.28
CA GLU A 31 10.75 -15.29 -12.93
C GLU A 31 10.44 -14.18 -11.91
N LEU A 32 11.31 -13.97 -10.91
CA LEU A 32 11.17 -12.86 -9.98
C LEU A 32 11.25 -11.50 -10.68
N GLU A 33 12.15 -11.32 -11.65
CA GLU A 33 12.24 -10.09 -12.45
C GLU A 33 10.94 -9.80 -13.20
N LYS A 34 10.30 -10.82 -13.78
CA LYS A 34 8.98 -10.65 -14.42
C LYS A 34 7.92 -10.20 -13.42
N VAL A 35 7.90 -10.79 -12.22
CA VAL A 35 6.97 -10.39 -11.15
C VAL A 35 7.24 -8.95 -10.71
N ASN A 36 8.50 -8.58 -10.56
CA ASN A 36 8.91 -7.21 -10.19
C ASN A 36 8.51 -6.20 -11.27
N ASN A 37 8.71 -6.52 -12.55
CA ASN A 37 8.28 -5.65 -13.64
C ASN A 37 6.76 -5.44 -13.64
N LEU A 38 5.98 -6.48 -13.35
CA LEU A 38 4.52 -6.34 -13.20
C LEU A 38 4.12 -5.44 -12.04
N LEU A 39 4.86 -5.46 -10.93
CA LEU A 39 4.64 -4.54 -9.82
C LEU A 39 4.95 -3.10 -10.24
N LEU A 40 6.10 -2.88 -10.89
CA LEU A 40 6.49 -1.56 -11.37
C LEU A 40 5.47 -1.00 -12.37
N ASP A 41 5.01 -1.82 -13.31
CA ASP A 41 3.98 -1.44 -14.28
C ASP A 41 2.65 -1.08 -13.59
N ALA A 42 2.22 -1.89 -12.61
CA ALA A 42 1.00 -1.65 -11.86
C ALA A 42 1.07 -0.34 -11.06
N SER A 43 2.16 -0.13 -10.31
CA SER A 43 2.41 1.09 -9.55
C SER A 43 2.50 2.32 -10.47
N ALA A 44 3.26 2.23 -11.56
CA ALA A 44 3.40 3.34 -12.51
C ALA A 44 2.09 3.67 -13.23
N SER A 45 1.27 2.66 -13.55
CA SER A 45 -0.02 2.87 -14.18
C SER A 45 -0.96 3.67 -13.27
N PHE A 46 -1.01 3.36 -11.96
CA PHE A 46 -1.83 4.13 -11.04
C PHE A 46 -1.30 5.56 -10.89
N LEU A 47 0.02 5.72 -10.75
CA LEU A 47 0.63 7.04 -10.58
C LEU A 47 0.39 7.98 -11.77
N ARG A 48 0.20 7.44 -12.99
CA ARG A 48 -0.01 8.21 -14.23
C ARG A 48 -1.46 8.35 -14.64
N PHE A 49 -2.31 7.39 -14.29
CA PHE A 49 -3.73 7.39 -14.65
C PHE A 49 -4.61 7.10 -13.42
N PRO A 50 -4.48 7.91 -12.35
CA PRO A 50 -5.22 7.68 -11.11
C PRO A 50 -6.70 8.06 -11.23
N ASP A 51 -7.03 8.94 -12.18
CA ASP A 51 -8.38 9.43 -12.47
C ASP A 51 -9.29 8.36 -13.05
N SER A 52 -8.75 7.32 -13.68
CA SER A 52 -9.55 6.21 -14.19
C SER A 52 -9.86 5.18 -13.11
N HIS A 53 -11.12 5.13 -12.68
CA HIS A 53 -11.59 4.17 -11.68
C HIS A 53 -11.37 2.72 -12.15
N SER A 54 -11.73 2.44 -13.40
CA SER A 54 -11.57 1.11 -14.00
C SER A 54 -10.10 0.65 -14.03
N ASN A 55 -9.15 1.54 -14.35
CA ASN A 55 -7.72 1.27 -14.28
C ASN A 55 -7.30 0.95 -12.85
N THR A 56 -7.74 1.76 -11.88
CA THR A 56 -7.44 1.55 -10.46
C THR A 56 -7.94 0.18 -9.97
N MET A 57 -9.11 -0.27 -10.41
CA MET A 57 -9.64 -1.60 -10.03
C MET A 57 -8.79 -2.74 -10.59
N ILE A 58 -8.37 -2.63 -11.86
CA ILE A 58 -7.48 -3.62 -12.49
C ILE A 58 -6.14 -3.68 -11.75
N ILE A 59 -5.57 -2.53 -11.41
CA ILE A 59 -4.31 -2.42 -10.68
C ILE A 59 -4.44 -3.01 -9.29
N PHE A 60 -5.51 -2.71 -8.57
CA PHE A 60 -5.75 -3.26 -7.23
C PHE A 60 -5.81 -4.80 -7.25
N ASP A 61 -6.54 -5.37 -8.20
CA ASP A 61 -6.59 -6.83 -8.36
C ASP A 61 -5.24 -7.45 -8.73
N GLN A 62 -4.44 -6.74 -9.53
CA GLN A 62 -3.08 -7.16 -9.87
C GLN A 62 -2.17 -7.14 -8.64
N LEU A 63 -2.21 -6.07 -7.85
CA LEU A 63 -1.44 -5.95 -6.61
C LEU A 63 -1.77 -7.06 -5.62
N ARG A 64 -3.04 -7.43 -5.45
CA ARG A 64 -3.44 -8.55 -4.57
C ARG A 64 -2.84 -9.89 -5.02
N LYS A 65 -2.75 -10.13 -6.33
CA LYS A 65 -2.11 -11.34 -6.88
C LYS A 65 -0.60 -11.31 -6.63
N LEU A 66 0.05 -10.18 -6.90
CA LEU A 66 1.48 -9.99 -6.64
C LEU A 66 1.80 -10.17 -5.15
N ASN A 67 0.98 -9.61 -4.27
CA ASN A 67 1.12 -9.74 -2.82
C ASN A 67 1.08 -11.20 -2.39
N THR A 68 0.14 -11.98 -2.94
CA THR A 68 0.05 -13.44 -2.70
C THR A 68 1.32 -14.16 -3.15
N ILE A 69 1.88 -13.80 -4.31
CA ILE A 69 3.11 -14.39 -4.84
C ILE A 69 4.30 -14.09 -3.92
N TYR A 70 4.53 -12.82 -3.59
CA TYR A 70 5.64 -12.41 -2.76
C TYR A 70 5.55 -13.00 -1.34
N LYS A 71 4.38 -12.98 -0.69
CA LYS A 71 4.17 -13.67 0.60
C LYS A 71 4.43 -15.17 0.52
N GLY A 72 4.02 -15.80 -0.59
CA GLY A 72 4.32 -17.20 -0.85
C GLY A 72 5.82 -17.47 -0.93
N ILE A 73 6.58 -16.61 -1.61
CA ILE A 73 8.04 -16.69 -1.66
C ILE A 73 8.64 -16.43 -0.27
N GLN A 74 8.21 -15.40 0.46
CA GLN A 74 8.74 -15.12 1.80
C GLN A 74 8.52 -16.28 2.79
N SER A 75 7.43 -17.02 2.65
CA SER A 75 7.08 -18.12 3.56
C SER A 75 8.15 -19.21 3.61
N ASN A 76 8.91 -19.42 2.54
CA ASN A 76 9.96 -20.44 2.47
C ASN A 76 11.38 -19.90 2.77
N LYS A 77 11.53 -18.60 3.05
CA LYS A 77 12.83 -17.91 3.23
C LYS A 77 13.77 -18.64 4.20
N TYR A 78 13.29 -18.94 5.40
CA TYR A 78 14.13 -19.56 6.44
C TYR A 78 14.50 -21.00 6.09
N GLU A 79 13.60 -21.75 5.46
CA GLU A 79 13.89 -23.12 5.04
C GLU A 79 14.99 -23.12 3.96
N VAL A 80 14.85 -22.27 2.95
CA VAL A 80 15.82 -22.18 1.85
C VAL A 80 17.16 -21.69 2.36
N LEU A 81 17.19 -20.64 3.19
CA LEU A 81 18.44 -20.14 3.78
C LEU A 81 19.09 -21.20 4.67
N SER A 82 18.34 -21.99 5.45
CA SER A 82 18.95 -23.03 6.29
C SER A 82 19.73 -24.10 5.49
N LYS A 83 19.38 -24.31 4.23
CA LYS A 83 19.97 -25.34 3.35
C LYS A 83 20.97 -24.78 2.34
N TRP A 84 20.76 -23.55 1.88
CA TRP A 84 21.44 -22.98 0.70
C TRP A 84 21.94 -21.55 0.92
N ASP A 85 22.24 -21.17 2.18
CA ASP A 85 22.66 -19.81 2.51
C ASP A 85 23.89 -19.35 1.71
N ASN A 86 23.71 -18.33 0.87
CA ASN A 86 24.79 -17.64 0.19
C ASN A 86 24.34 -16.24 -0.22
N TYR A 87 25.27 -15.42 -0.71
CA TYR A 87 25.00 -14.02 -1.04
C TYR A 87 23.89 -13.84 -2.10
N LYS A 88 23.81 -14.73 -3.09
CA LYS A 88 22.82 -14.67 -4.17
C LYS A 88 21.42 -14.95 -3.65
N VAL A 89 21.28 -15.95 -2.78
CA VAL A 89 20.00 -16.33 -2.16
C VAL A 89 19.55 -15.24 -1.18
N ARG A 90 20.47 -14.67 -0.38
CA ARG A 90 20.17 -13.52 0.49
C ARG A 90 19.67 -12.32 -0.32
N LEU A 91 20.37 -11.95 -1.39
CA LEU A 91 19.97 -10.84 -2.28
C LEU A 91 18.60 -11.07 -2.93
N PHE A 92 18.30 -12.31 -3.32
CA PHE A 92 16.99 -12.69 -3.85
C PHE A 92 15.88 -12.37 -2.83
N TYR A 93 16.03 -12.84 -1.58
CA TYR A 93 15.02 -12.58 -0.55
C TYR A 93 14.98 -11.12 -0.09
N ASP A 94 16.11 -10.42 -0.05
CA ASP A 94 16.13 -8.98 0.23
C ASP A 94 15.37 -8.20 -0.85
N THR A 95 15.43 -8.64 -2.10
CA THR A 95 14.65 -8.07 -3.20
C THR A 95 13.16 -8.36 -3.02
N VAL A 96 12.80 -9.61 -2.71
CA VAL A 96 11.42 -10.02 -2.42
C VAL A 96 10.84 -9.19 -1.27
N ASP A 97 11.59 -9.00 -0.18
CA ASP A 97 11.14 -8.25 0.99
C ASP A 97 10.86 -6.78 0.66
N LYS A 98 11.73 -6.16 -0.15
CA LYS A 98 11.54 -4.78 -0.62
C LYS A 98 10.31 -4.65 -1.53
N MET A 99 10.15 -5.56 -2.48
CA MET A 99 9.02 -5.53 -3.42
C MET A 99 7.69 -5.86 -2.74
N GLN A 100 7.71 -6.74 -1.74
CA GLN A 100 6.57 -7.00 -0.86
C GLN A 100 6.13 -5.71 -0.15
N ALA A 101 7.08 -4.95 0.42
CA ALA A 101 6.75 -3.71 1.12
C ALA A 101 6.11 -2.66 0.20
N ILE A 102 6.60 -2.54 -1.05
CA ILE A 102 5.99 -1.68 -2.07
C ILE A 102 4.57 -2.17 -2.41
N THR A 103 4.41 -3.48 -2.62
CA THR A 103 3.11 -4.08 -2.97
C THR A 103 2.09 -3.86 -1.85
N ASP A 104 2.45 -4.09 -0.60
CA ASP A 104 1.57 -3.86 0.56
C ASP A 104 1.20 -2.37 0.68
N ALA A 105 2.13 -1.45 0.42
CA ALA A 105 1.87 -0.01 0.48
C ALA A 105 0.86 0.43 -0.59
N PHE A 106 1.03 0.01 -1.84
CA PHE A 106 0.09 0.33 -2.91
C PHE A 106 -1.26 -0.38 -2.72
N GLU A 107 -1.28 -1.65 -2.29
CA GLU A 107 -2.53 -2.34 -2.00
C GLU A 107 -3.32 -1.58 -0.91
N GLU A 108 -2.67 -1.15 0.17
CA GLU A 108 -3.33 -0.41 1.24
C GLU A 108 -3.78 0.99 0.80
N LEU A 109 -3.01 1.66 -0.07
CA LEU A 109 -3.37 2.95 -0.67
C LEU A 109 -4.67 2.84 -1.48
N LEU A 110 -4.76 1.83 -2.36
CA LEU A 110 -5.88 1.66 -3.28
C LEU A 110 -7.09 0.96 -2.63
N ARG A 111 -6.92 0.37 -1.45
CA ARG A 111 -7.96 -0.40 -0.75
C ARG A 111 -9.25 0.39 -0.56
N THR A 112 -9.15 1.66 -0.15
CA THR A 112 -10.33 2.53 0.04
C THR A 112 -11.02 2.87 -1.29
N ILE A 113 -10.25 3.09 -2.36
CA ILE A 113 -10.78 3.40 -3.69
C ILE A 113 -11.54 2.18 -4.23
N ALA A 114 -11.01 0.98 -3.98
CA ALA A 114 -11.63 -0.30 -4.33
C ALA A 114 -12.80 -0.72 -3.41
N GLY A 115 -13.25 0.16 -2.50
CA GLY A 115 -14.41 -0.10 -1.64
C GLY A 115 -14.15 -1.06 -0.46
N TYR A 116 -12.90 -1.33 -0.14
CA TYR A 116 -12.52 -2.20 0.98
C TYR A 116 -12.16 -1.40 2.24
N ASN A 117 -12.34 -2.03 3.41
CA ASN A 117 -11.92 -1.46 4.68
C ASN A 117 -10.39 -1.40 4.78
N SER A 118 -9.82 -0.20 4.86
CA SER A 118 -8.40 0.00 5.14
C SER A 118 -8.09 0.15 6.64
N ALA A 119 -6.92 -0.33 7.04
CA ALA A 119 -6.40 -0.17 8.40
C ALA A 119 -5.65 1.16 8.57
N GLY A 120 -5.41 1.86 7.46
CA GLY A 120 -4.59 3.05 7.38
C GLY A 120 -3.12 2.69 7.11
N ILE A 121 -2.49 3.54 6.31
CA ILE A 121 -1.08 3.44 5.92
C ILE A 121 -0.24 3.92 7.10
N GLU A 122 0.77 3.14 7.48
CA GLU A 122 1.72 3.56 8.51
C GLU A 122 2.42 4.86 8.11
N GLY A 123 2.63 5.76 9.08
CA GLY A 123 3.24 7.07 8.80
C GLY A 123 4.58 6.96 8.09
N SER A 124 5.44 6.04 8.53
CA SER A 124 6.73 5.78 7.91
C SER A 124 6.61 5.22 6.48
N VAL A 125 5.60 4.40 6.19
CA VAL A 125 5.37 3.86 4.84
C VAL A 125 4.90 4.97 3.90
N MET A 126 3.98 5.81 4.35
CA MET A 126 3.54 6.97 3.58
C MET A 126 4.72 7.92 3.31
N GLU A 127 5.44 8.33 4.35
CA GLU A 127 6.43 9.41 4.28
C GLU A 127 7.74 8.98 3.60
N VAL A 128 8.18 7.72 3.76
CA VAL A 128 9.46 7.23 3.22
C VAL A 128 9.31 6.54 1.87
N LEU A 129 8.15 5.94 1.58
CA LEU A 129 7.94 5.14 0.37
C LEU A 129 6.95 5.78 -0.60
N LEU A 130 5.72 6.08 -0.17
CA LEU A 130 4.68 6.56 -1.09
C LEU A 130 4.88 8.03 -1.49
N GLU A 131 5.18 8.91 -0.55
CA GLU A 131 5.36 10.34 -0.81
C GLU A 131 6.46 10.62 -1.83
N PRO A 132 7.68 10.03 -1.74
CA PRO A 132 8.70 10.21 -2.78
C PRO A 132 8.27 9.71 -4.17
N LEU A 133 7.46 8.65 -4.24
CA LEU A 133 6.95 8.13 -5.51
C LEU A 133 5.87 9.04 -6.11
N LEU A 134 4.98 9.58 -5.27
CA LEU A 134 3.95 10.54 -5.66
C LEU A 134 4.61 11.84 -6.17
N ASP A 135 5.55 12.40 -5.39
CA ASP A 135 6.30 13.60 -5.76
C ASP A 135 7.09 13.39 -7.07
N GLY A 136 7.82 12.27 -7.19
CA GLY A 136 8.54 11.92 -8.41
C GLY A 136 7.65 11.68 -9.63
N ALA A 137 6.37 11.35 -9.42
CA ALA A 137 5.38 11.22 -10.49
C ALA A 137 4.65 12.54 -10.81
N GLY A 138 4.93 13.63 -10.09
CA GLY A 138 4.34 14.95 -10.31
C GLY A 138 3.05 15.23 -9.53
N TRP A 139 2.78 14.48 -8.46
CA TRP A 139 1.63 14.73 -7.59
C TRP A 139 1.91 15.90 -6.65
N GLU A 140 0.88 16.71 -6.38
CA GLU A 140 0.97 17.77 -5.39
C GLU A 140 0.45 17.30 -4.02
N LYS A 141 1.17 17.66 -2.95
CA LYS A 141 0.75 17.45 -1.55
C LYS A 141 0.37 18.79 -0.93
N ARG A 142 -0.78 18.84 -0.26
CA ARG A 142 -1.25 20.01 0.49
C ARG A 142 -1.76 19.63 1.87
N ILE A 143 -1.19 20.23 2.91
CA ILE A 143 -1.75 20.15 4.27
C ILE A 143 -2.92 21.14 4.35
N LEU A 144 -4.10 20.65 4.72
CA LEU A 144 -5.29 21.49 4.83
C LEU A 144 -5.26 22.28 6.15
N ASN A 145 -5.66 23.55 6.08
CA ASN A 145 -5.73 24.43 7.25
C ASN A 145 -7.00 24.14 8.07
N VAL A 146 -7.02 22.98 8.73
CA VAL A 146 -8.10 22.53 9.63
C VAL A 146 -7.49 22.23 10.99
N THR A 147 -7.87 22.99 12.01
CA THR A 147 -7.37 22.78 13.37
C THR A 147 -7.98 21.51 13.99
N CYS A 148 -7.12 20.60 14.46
CA CYS A 148 -7.48 19.40 15.22
C CYS A 148 -6.31 19.05 16.16
N SER A 149 -6.58 18.61 17.39
CA SER A 149 -5.54 18.52 18.43
C SER A 149 -4.55 17.37 18.22
N ASP A 150 -5.05 16.21 17.78
CA ASP A 150 -4.25 14.99 17.63
C ASP A 150 -4.20 14.50 16.17
N ALA A 151 -4.63 15.33 15.21
CA ALA A 151 -4.62 15.00 13.79
C ALA A 151 -4.46 16.23 12.88
N TYR A 152 -4.08 15.99 11.63
CA TYR A 152 -4.17 16.97 10.55
C TYR A 152 -4.67 16.31 9.27
N PHE A 153 -5.09 17.10 8.29
CA PHE A 153 -5.62 16.61 7.02
C PHE A 153 -4.67 16.94 5.89
N VAL A 154 -4.51 16.00 4.96
CA VAL A 154 -3.61 16.12 3.80
C VAL A 154 -4.38 15.75 2.55
N GLU A 155 -4.26 16.57 1.51
CA GLU A 155 -4.77 16.33 0.17
C GLU A 155 -3.59 16.02 -0.75
N TYR A 156 -3.70 14.93 -1.52
CA TYR A 156 -2.83 14.61 -2.65
C TYR A 156 -3.62 14.80 -3.93
N THR A 157 -3.06 15.49 -4.92
CA THR A 157 -3.73 15.76 -6.20
C THR A 157 -2.84 15.45 -7.40
N TYR A 158 -3.45 14.91 -8.44
CA TYR A 158 -2.84 14.70 -9.75
C TYR A 158 -3.91 14.97 -10.81
N ASP A 159 -3.71 16.01 -11.61
CA ASP A 159 -4.74 16.55 -12.51
C ASP A 159 -6.09 16.72 -11.78
N ASP A 160 -7.14 16.02 -12.24
CA ASP A 160 -8.48 16.06 -11.67
C ASP A 160 -8.71 15.07 -10.52
N PHE A 161 -7.77 14.15 -10.30
CA PHE A 161 -7.83 13.13 -9.25
C PHE A 161 -7.38 13.71 -7.90
N LYS A 162 -8.05 13.27 -6.83
CA LYS A 162 -7.74 13.72 -5.46
C LYS A 162 -7.84 12.59 -4.46
N MET A 163 -6.98 12.60 -3.45
CA MET A 163 -7.13 11.79 -2.24
C MET A 163 -7.00 12.67 -1.01
N MET A 164 -7.92 12.53 -0.07
CA MET A 164 -7.85 13.18 1.24
C MET A 164 -7.57 12.16 2.32
N PHE A 165 -6.57 12.45 3.14
CA PHE A 165 -6.20 11.69 4.31
C PHE A 165 -6.40 12.50 5.58
N VAL A 166 -6.75 11.80 6.65
CA VAL A 166 -6.49 12.26 8.02
C VAL A 166 -5.24 11.54 8.54
N LYS A 167 -4.31 12.31 9.13
CA LYS A 167 -3.08 11.79 9.73
C LYS A 167 -3.10 12.01 11.24
N SER A 168 -2.93 10.95 12.00
CA SER A 168 -2.69 11.03 13.44
C SER A 168 -1.31 11.61 13.74
N THR A 169 -1.25 12.58 14.65
CA THR A 169 0.00 13.14 15.20
C THR A 169 0.51 12.37 16.42
N ARG A 170 -0.26 11.38 16.89
CA ARG A 170 0.14 10.52 17.99
C ARG A 170 1.23 9.53 17.54
N PRO A 171 2.10 9.04 18.45
CA PRO A 171 3.10 8.05 18.11
C PRO A 171 2.48 6.74 17.57
N ALA A 172 3.27 5.95 16.86
CA ALA A 172 2.84 4.63 16.38
C ALA A 172 2.46 3.71 17.56
N ASN A 173 1.47 2.84 17.35
CA ASN A 173 1.07 1.87 18.36
C ASN A 173 2.23 0.88 18.63
N ASN A 174 2.45 0.54 19.90
CA ASN A 174 3.38 -0.52 20.29
C ASN A 174 2.61 -1.64 21.01
N TYR A 175 2.18 -2.62 20.22
CA TYR A 175 1.39 -3.75 20.72
C TYR A 175 2.19 -4.66 21.66
N MET A 176 3.51 -4.77 21.50
CA MET A 176 4.36 -5.55 22.43
C MET A 176 4.40 -4.94 23.83
N ARG A 177 4.23 -3.62 23.94
CA ARG A 177 4.19 -2.89 25.22
C ARG A 177 2.78 -2.44 25.62
N ASN A 178 1.75 -2.91 24.91
CA ASN A 178 0.36 -2.50 25.09
C ASN A 178 0.14 -0.97 25.07
N LEU A 179 0.92 -0.24 24.26
CA LEU A 179 0.77 1.20 24.08
C LEU A 179 -0.10 1.47 22.85
N ILE A 180 -1.35 1.86 23.10
CA ILE A 180 -2.33 2.19 22.07
C ILE A 180 -2.49 3.70 22.02
N HIS A 181 -2.39 4.26 20.82
CA HIS A 181 -2.37 5.69 20.55
C HIS A 181 -3.42 6.06 19.50
N ASN A 182 -4.50 5.29 19.48
CA ASN A 182 -5.61 5.47 18.57
C ASN A 182 -6.37 6.75 18.91
N ILE A 183 -6.93 7.35 17.87
CA ILE A 183 -7.83 8.50 17.99
C ILE A 183 -9.09 8.23 17.19
N GLU A 184 -10.17 8.85 17.61
CA GLU A 184 -11.39 9.00 16.84
C GLU A 184 -11.45 10.45 16.38
N VAL A 185 -11.57 10.67 15.07
CA VAL A 185 -11.64 12.00 14.47
C VAL A 185 -13.03 12.19 13.87
N THR A 186 -13.72 13.24 14.30
CA THR A 186 -14.99 13.70 13.72
C THR A 186 -14.74 14.99 12.97
N PHE A 187 -15.32 15.14 11.78
CA PHE A 187 -15.14 16.30 10.94
C PHE A 187 -16.39 16.63 10.12
N THR A 188 -16.49 17.86 9.65
CA THR A 188 -17.62 18.34 8.83
C THR A 188 -17.13 18.82 7.47
N PHE A 189 -17.87 18.49 6.42
CA PHE A 189 -17.59 18.97 5.08
C PHE A 189 -18.17 20.35 4.80
N GLU A 190 -17.57 21.05 3.84
CA GLU A 190 -18.11 22.29 3.27
C GLU A 190 -19.47 22.06 2.57
N GLY A 191 -20.34 23.07 2.61
CA GLY A 191 -21.63 23.11 1.90
C GLY A 191 -22.86 23.17 2.82
N PRO A 192 -24.03 23.55 2.27
CA PRO A 192 -25.27 23.78 3.04
C PRO A 192 -25.83 22.53 3.72
N TYR A 193 -25.42 21.34 3.28
CA TYR A 193 -25.72 20.05 3.89
C TYR A 193 -24.42 19.29 4.18
N GLY A 194 -23.41 19.99 4.71
CA GLY A 194 -22.10 19.40 5.04
C GLY A 194 -22.27 18.19 5.95
N GLY A 195 -22.13 16.99 5.40
CA GLY A 195 -22.20 15.75 6.16
C GLY A 195 -21.10 15.71 7.22
N GLU A 196 -21.40 15.04 8.34
CA GLU A 196 -20.40 14.72 9.35
C GLU A 196 -19.72 13.40 8.99
N GLY A 197 -18.39 13.38 9.03
CA GLY A 197 -17.57 12.18 8.90
C GLY A 197 -16.96 11.80 10.24
N LYS A 198 -16.79 10.50 10.46
CA LYS A 198 -16.20 9.96 11.67
C LYS A 198 -15.28 8.78 11.34
N TYR A 199 -14.01 8.87 11.72
CA TYR A 199 -13.02 7.83 11.46
C TYR A 199 -12.22 7.49 12.71
N TYR A 200 -11.96 6.20 12.91
CA TYR A 200 -10.91 5.73 13.81
C TYR A 200 -9.59 5.72 13.06
N VAL A 201 -8.56 6.33 13.66
CA VAL A 201 -7.23 6.48 13.07
C VAL A 201 -6.20 5.94 14.06
N GLY A 202 -5.38 4.99 13.60
CA GLY A 202 -4.30 4.44 14.41
C GLY A 202 -3.21 5.48 14.70
N GLY A 203 -2.47 5.26 15.79
CA GLY A 203 -1.28 6.06 16.09
C GLY A 203 -0.33 6.12 14.90
N SER A 204 0.12 7.32 14.54
CA SER A 204 0.95 7.61 13.37
C SER A 204 0.38 7.23 11.99
N LYS A 205 -0.87 6.78 11.86
CA LYS A 205 -1.40 6.35 10.55
C LYS A 205 -1.99 7.48 9.72
N TYR A 206 -1.90 7.32 8.40
CA TYR A 206 -2.71 8.01 7.40
C TYR A 206 -3.94 7.17 7.08
N ARG A 207 -5.13 7.74 7.20
CA ARG A 207 -6.40 7.09 6.81
C ARG A 207 -7.04 7.89 5.70
N MET A 208 -7.25 7.28 4.53
CA MET A 208 -7.98 7.91 3.43
C MET A 208 -9.45 8.04 3.83
N ILE A 209 -9.99 9.24 3.71
CA ILE A 209 -11.38 9.56 4.08
C ILE A 209 -12.24 9.96 2.89
N GLN A 210 -11.63 10.44 1.82
CA GLN A 210 -12.29 10.78 0.56
C GLN A 210 -11.31 10.61 -0.60
N PHE A 211 -11.84 10.36 -1.78
CA PHE A 211 -11.12 10.46 -3.04
C PHE A 211 -12.05 11.02 -4.12
N LYS A 212 -11.47 11.46 -5.23
CA LYS A 212 -12.17 11.89 -6.44
C LYS A 212 -11.51 11.23 -7.64
N ASP A 213 -12.27 10.50 -8.43
CA ASP A 213 -11.87 9.94 -9.74
C ASP A 213 -12.99 10.20 -10.77
N ASP A 214 -12.94 9.57 -11.94
CA ASP A 214 -13.93 9.72 -13.02
C ASP A 214 -15.34 9.21 -12.66
N GLU A 215 -15.45 8.21 -11.79
CA GLU A 215 -16.74 7.65 -11.33
C GLU A 215 -17.23 8.27 -10.01
N ASN A 216 -16.34 8.58 -9.07
CA ASN A 216 -16.62 9.21 -7.79
C ASN A 216 -16.30 10.71 -7.82
N GLN A 217 -17.29 11.49 -8.24
CA GLN A 217 -17.19 12.96 -8.31
C GLN A 217 -17.42 13.65 -6.95
N SER A 218 -17.79 12.90 -5.91
CA SER A 218 -18.16 13.48 -4.61
C SER A 218 -16.92 13.78 -3.79
N TYR A 219 -16.44 15.02 -3.86
CA TYR A 219 -15.30 15.49 -3.09
C TYR A 219 -15.57 16.82 -2.41
N ARG A 220 -15.41 16.88 -1.08
CA ARG A 220 -15.67 18.10 -0.32
C ARG A 220 -14.53 18.43 0.63
N LYS A 221 -14.24 19.72 0.77
CA LYS A 221 -13.24 20.18 1.73
C LYS A 221 -13.74 19.97 3.16
N VAL A 222 -12.83 19.57 4.05
CA VAL A 222 -13.09 19.57 5.49
C VAL A 222 -12.92 20.99 6.02
N VAL A 223 -13.89 21.46 6.82
CA VAL A 223 -13.88 22.83 7.38
C VAL A 223 -13.70 22.88 8.89
N LYS A 224 -14.08 21.81 9.60
CA LYS A 224 -13.95 21.69 11.06
C LYS A 224 -13.66 20.24 11.41
N ALA A 225 -12.85 20.03 12.44
CA ALA A 225 -12.55 18.70 12.96
C ALA A 225 -12.30 18.72 14.48
N LYS A 226 -12.50 17.58 15.12
CA LYS A 226 -12.19 17.32 16.54
C LYS A 226 -11.66 15.90 16.67
N SER A 227 -10.77 15.67 17.64
CA SER A 227 -10.24 14.34 17.94
C SER A 227 -10.46 13.95 19.41
N ILE A 228 -10.67 12.67 19.65
CA ILE A 228 -10.77 12.06 20.98
C ILE A 228 -9.81 10.88 21.04
N ARG A 229 -9.03 10.76 22.12
CA ARG A 229 -8.11 9.65 22.35
C ARG A 229 -8.87 8.38 22.76
N LYS A 230 -8.42 7.22 22.30
CA LYS A 230 -9.06 5.91 22.53
C LYS A 230 -8.08 4.89 23.07
#